data_AF-A0A8S8YCJ5-F1
#
_entry.id   AF-A0A8S8YCJ5-F1
#
_cell.length_a   1.000
_cell.length_b   1.000
_cell.length_c   1.000
_cell.angle_alpha   90.00
_cell.angle_beta   90.00
_cell.angle_gamma   90.00
#
_symmetry.space_group_name_H-M   'P 1'
#
loop_
_entity.id
_entity.type
_entity.pdbx_description
1 polymer ?
#
loop_
_entity_poly.entity_id
_entity_poly.type
_entity_poly.pdbx_seq_one_letter_code
_entity_poly.pdbx_strand_id
1 'polypeptide(L)'
;MLPTQKGREQLAIEGFADALEVIPRVLAENAGLDPIDEILALSAAQVEHGSWFGLDAMSGEKADMSELGIHDPLFVARQALTGATEAAITVL
;
A
#
# COMPACT_ATOMS: atom_id res chain seq x y z
N MET A 1 -12.32 -0.48 -11.82
CA MET A 1 -11.78 -1.76 -12.34
C MET A 1 -10.37 -1.48 -12.81
N LEU A 2 -9.36 -2.09 -12.18
CA LEU A 2 -7.96 -1.93 -12.61
C LEU A 2 -7.82 -2.44 -14.06
N PRO A 3 -6.99 -1.80 -14.89
CA PRO A 3 -6.77 -2.27 -16.26
C PRO A 3 -6.13 -3.66 -16.23
N THR A 4 -6.88 -4.67 -16.64
CA THR A 4 -6.39 -6.06 -16.76
C THR A 4 -5.48 -6.19 -17.97
N GLN A 5 -4.27 -6.69 -17.75
CA GLN A 5 -3.35 -7.08 -18.82
C GLN A 5 -3.53 -8.55 -19.19
N LYS A 6 -3.05 -8.95 -20.37
CA LYS A 6 -3.19 -10.35 -20.85
C LYS A 6 -1.92 -11.14 -20.53
N GLY A 7 -2.08 -12.32 -19.94
CA GLY A 7 -1.00 -13.29 -19.79
C GLY A 7 -0.07 -12.99 -18.61
N ARG A 8 1.24 -13.24 -18.79
CA ARG A 8 2.25 -13.22 -17.71
C ARG A 8 2.46 -11.84 -17.08
N GLU A 9 2.18 -10.77 -17.83
CA GLU A 9 2.30 -9.39 -17.35
C GLU A 9 1.34 -9.12 -16.20
N GLN A 10 0.14 -9.71 -16.23
CA GLN A 10 -0.84 -9.58 -15.15
C GLN A 10 -0.32 -10.17 -13.84
N LEU A 11 0.36 -11.33 -13.90
CA LEU A 11 0.95 -11.97 -12.71
C LEU A 11 2.06 -11.10 -12.08
N ALA A 12 2.85 -10.42 -12.91
CA ALA A 12 3.87 -9.49 -12.42
C ALA A 12 3.25 -8.24 -11.78
N ILE A 13 2.16 -7.71 -12.34
CA ILE A 13 1.41 -6.59 -11.76
C ILE A 13 0.80 -6.97 -10.41
N GLU A 14 0.20 -8.15 -10.31
CA GLU A 14 -0.35 -8.68 -9.06
C GLU A 14 0.75 -8.84 -8.00
N GLY A 15 1.87 -9.50 -8.34
CA GLY A 15 2.98 -9.64 -7.41
C GLY A 15 3.59 -8.30 -6.97
N PHE A 16 3.62 -7.29 -7.84
CA PHE A 16 4.07 -5.94 -7.48
C PHE A 16 3.07 -5.24 -6.55
N ALA A 17 1.76 -5.37 -6.82
CA ALA A 17 0.72 -4.81 -5.95
C ALA A 17 0.75 -5.45 -4.55
N ASP A 18 0.85 -6.78 -4.48
CA ASP A 18 0.97 -7.53 -3.23
C ASP A 18 2.21 -7.08 -2.42
N ALA A 19 3.33 -6.82 -3.11
CA ALA A 19 4.54 -6.33 -2.45
C ALA A 19 4.36 -4.95 -1.80
N LEU A 20 3.52 -4.06 -2.36
CA LEU A 20 3.25 -2.75 -1.78
C LEU A 20 2.44 -2.84 -0.47
N GLU A 21 1.67 -3.91 -0.27
CA GLU A 21 0.91 -4.13 0.97
C GLU A 21 1.80 -4.35 2.19
N VAL A 22 3.11 -4.59 2.01
CA VAL A 22 4.04 -4.73 3.13
C VAL A 22 4.06 -3.49 4.03
N ILE A 23 3.87 -2.30 3.46
CA ILE A 23 3.91 -1.04 4.21
C ILE A 23 2.76 -0.97 5.23
N PRO A 24 1.47 -1.03 4.82
CA PRO A 24 0.37 -1.05 5.77
C PRO A 24 0.36 -2.31 6.66
N ARG A 25 0.87 -3.45 6.19
CA ARG A 25 0.99 -4.68 7.00
C ARG A 25 1.91 -4.47 8.20
N VAL A 26 3.09 -3.91 7.96
CA VAL A 26 4.07 -3.62 9.03
C VAL A 26 3.55 -2.53 9.98
N LEU A 27 2.81 -1.54 9.48
CA LEU A 27 2.16 -0.54 10.34
C LEU A 27 1.12 -1.17 11.26
N ALA A 28 0.27 -2.06 10.75
CA ALA A 28 -0.70 -2.82 11.54
C ALA A 28 -0.02 -3.69 12.60
N GLU A 29 1.03 -4.43 12.22
CA GLU A 29 1.82 -5.25 13.17
C GLU A 29 2.40 -4.40 14.30
N ASN A 30 3.01 -3.26 13.96
CA ASN A 30 3.62 -2.36 14.95
C ASN A 30 2.58 -1.69 15.86
N ALA A 31 1.35 -1.52 15.39
CA ALA A 31 0.21 -1.06 16.18
C ALA A 31 -0.45 -2.18 17.01
N GLY A 32 0.01 -3.43 16.87
CA GLY A 32 -0.57 -4.59 17.57
C GLY A 32 -1.90 -5.07 16.99
N LEU A 33 -2.21 -4.73 15.73
CA LEU A 33 -3.42 -5.10 15.03
C LEU A 33 -3.22 -6.38 14.20
N ASP A 34 -4.32 -7.03 13.79
CA ASP A 34 -4.25 -8.17 12.87
C ASP A 34 -3.97 -7.69 11.44
N PRO A 35 -2.83 -8.02 10.83
CA PRO A 35 -2.44 -7.44 9.55
C PRO A 35 -3.25 -7.97 8.36
N ILE A 36 -3.98 -9.07 8.50
CA ILE A 36 -4.84 -9.58 7.44
C ILE A 36 -6.15 -8.79 7.43
N ASP A 37 -6.78 -8.66 8.60
CA ASP A 37 -8.03 -7.92 8.76
C ASP A 37 -7.86 -6.44 8.38
N GLU A 38 -6.73 -5.84 8.79
CA GLU A 38 -6.44 -4.43 8.53
C GLU A 38 -6.26 -4.12 7.05
N ILE A 39 -5.59 -5.01 6.29
CA ILE A 39 -5.39 -4.83 4.85
C ILE A 39 -6.71 -4.97 4.10
N LEU A 40 -7.56 -5.94 4.47
CA LEU A 40 -8.88 -6.11 3.87
C LEU A 40 -9.76 -4.87 4.10
N ALA A 41 -9.77 -4.38 5.34
CA ALA A 41 -10.55 -3.20 5.72
C ALA A 41 -10.01 -1.93 5.05
N LEU A 42 -8.69 -1.77 4.93
CA LEU A 42 -8.07 -0.65 4.22
C LEU A 42 -8.42 -0.68 2.73
N SER A 43 -8.34 -1.85 2.08
CA SER A 43 -8.71 -2.02 0.68
C SER A 43 -10.17 -1.63 0.42
N ALA A 44 -11.08 -2.08 1.29
CA ALA A 44 -12.49 -1.69 1.23
C ALA A 44 -12.69 -0.17 1.40
N ALA A 45 -12.03 0.44 2.38
CA ALA A 45 -12.10 1.88 2.62
C ALA A 45 -11.57 2.70 1.43
N GLN A 46 -10.48 2.26 0.79
CA GLN A 46 -9.94 2.94 -0.39
C GLN A 46 -10.85 2.82 -1.62
N VAL A 47 -11.58 1.71 -1.76
CA VAL A 47 -12.60 1.56 -2.81
C VAL A 47 -13.78 2.51 -2.59
N GLU A 48 -14.20 2.70 -1.34
CA GLU A 48 -15.35 3.54 -0.99
C GLU A 48 -15.02 5.03 -0.97
N HIS A 49 -13.90 5.41 -0.36
CA HIS A 49 -13.55 6.79 -0.02
C HIS A 49 -12.36 7.34 -0.82
N GLY A 50 -11.60 6.49 -1.50
CA GLY A 50 -10.49 6.88 -2.37
C GLY A 50 -9.10 6.63 -1.78
N SER A 51 -8.07 6.91 -2.57
CA SER A 51 -6.67 6.53 -2.29
C SER A 51 -6.01 7.25 -1.11
N TRP A 52 -6.64 8.28 -0.56
CA TRP A 52 -6.13 9.00 0.62
C TRP A 52 -6.48 8.32 1.93
N PHE A 53 -7.36 7.31 1.90
CA PHE A 53 -7.61 6.50 3.09
C PHE A 53 -6.40 5.62 3.40
N GLY A 54 -5.91 5.75 4.63
CA GLY A 54 -4.78 5.02 5.20
C GLY A 54 -5.13 4.41 6.55
N LEU A 55 -4.17 3.72 7.15
CA LEU A 55 -4.25 3.24 8.53
C LEU A 55 -3.65 4.29 9.47
N ASP A 56 -4.47 4.86 10.35
CA ASP A 56 -3.95 5.62 11.49
C ASP A 56 -3.45 4.64 12.55
N ALA A 57 -2.14 4.47 12.64
CA ALA A 57 -1.51 3.53 13.58
C ALA A 57 -1.72 3.90 15.06
N MET A 58 -2.15 5.13 15.37
CA MET A 58 -2.41 5.56 16.74
C MET A 58 -3.81 5.17 17.22
N SER A 59 -4.82 5.25 16.33
CA SER A 59 -6.21 4.89 16.64
C SER A 59 -6.59 3.48 16.19
N GLY A 60 -5.87 2.92 15.22
CA GLY A 60 -6.23 1.68 14.52
C GLY A 60 -7.35 1.85 13.49
N GLU A 61 -7.81 3.08 13.25
CA GLU A 61 -8.91 3.37 12.33
C GLU A 61 -8.42 3.69 10.91
N LYS A 62 -9.33 3.56 9.95
CA LYS A 62 -9.09 3.90 8.55
C LYS A 62 -9.59 5.32 8.37
N ALA A 63 -8.71 6.22 8.02
CA ALA A 63 -9.01 7.64 7.99
C ALA A 63 -8.42 8.31 6.75
N ASP A 64 -8.96 9.46 6.38
CA ASP A 64 -8.37 10.30 5.34
C ASP A 64 -7.06 10.90 5.86
N MET A 65 -5.93 10.44 5.31
CA MET A 65 -4.60 10.89 5.73
C MET A 65 -4.38 12.38 5.42
N SER A 66 -5.05 12.91 4.40
CA SER A 66 -4.98 14.33 4.06
C SER A 66 -5.68 15.19 5.11
N GLU A 67 -6.83 14.75 5.62
CA GLU A 67 -7.53 15.46 6.71
C GLU A 67 -6.74 15.40 8.03
N LEU A 68 -6.03 14.30 8.28
CA LEU A 68 -5.13 14.15 9.42
C LEU A 68 -3.79 14.90 9.26
N GLY A 69 -3.52 15.47 8.08
CA GLY A 69 -2.25 16.16 7.78
C GLY A 69 -1.04 15.23 7.69
N ILE A 70 -1.26 13.93 7.45
CA ILE A 70 -0.23 12.91 7.29
C ILE A 70 0.07 12.79 5.80
N HIS A 71 1.25 13.28 5.39
CA HIS A 71 1.66 13.27 3.98
C HIS A 71 3.08 12.75 3.82
N ASP A 72 3.28 11.95 2.77
CA ASP A 72 4.63 11.58 2.32
C ASP A 72 5.20 12.64 1.38
N PRO A 73 6.48 13.04 1.56
CA PRO A 73 7.15 13.86 0.57
C PRO A 73 7.27 13.10 -0.75
N LEU A 74 6.80 13.70 -1.85
CA LEU A 74 6.79 13.08 -3.18
C LEU A 74 8.15 12.48 -3.58
N PHE A 75 9.24 13.16 -3.23
CA PHE A 75 10.58 12.69 -3.59
C PHE A 75 10.95 11.39 -2.85
N VAL A 76 10.52 11.21 -1.60
CA VAL A 76 10.79 10.00 -0.80
C VAL A 76 10.02 8.82 -1.38
N ALA A 77 8.70 8.97 -1.59
CA ALA A 77 7.86 7.91 -2.15
C ALA A 77 8.36 7.47 -3.53
N ARG A 78 8.72 8.44 -4.40
CA ARG A 78 9.28 8.14 -5.73
C ARG A 78 10.61 7.38 -5.64
N GLN A 79 11.54 7.84 -4.80
CA GLN A 79 12.84 7.18 -4.66
C GLN A 79 12.72 5.76 -4.09
N ALA A 80 11.82 5.55 -3.12
CA ALA A 80 11.57 4.23 -2.56
C ALA A 80 11.05 3.26 -3.64
N LEU A 81 10.05 3.68 -4.43
CA LEU A 81 9.50 2.86 -5.51
C LEU A 81 10.54 2.56 -6.60
N THR A 82 11.25 3.58 -7.08
CA THR A 82 12.28 3.39 -8.12
C THR A 82 13.40 2.49 -7.63
N GLY A 83 13.98 2.79 -6.45
CA GLY A 83 15.11 2.04 -5.92
C GLY A 83 14.79 0.58 -5.62
N ALA A 84 13.63 0.32 -4.99
CA ALA A 84 13.20 -1.06 -4.71
C ALA A 84 12.95 -1.86 -6.02
N THR A 85 12.36 -1.21 -7.03
CA THR A 85 12.08 -1.86 -8.31
C THR A 85 13.35 -2.20 -9.07
N GLU A 86 14.29 -1.26 -9.17
CA GLU A 86 15.59 -1.48 -9.83
C GLU A 86 16.41 -2.57 -9.13
N ALA A 87 16.42 -2.57 -7.80
CA ALA A 87 17.09 -3.59 -7.02
C ALA A 87 16.50 -4.98 -7.26
N ALA A 88 15.17 -5.11 -7.27
CA ALA A 88 14.50 -6.39 -7.55
C ALA A 88 14.80 -6.91 -8.96
N ILE A 89 14.76 -6.03 -9.98
CA ILE A 89 15.11 -6.37 -11.37
C ILE A 89 16.57 -6.82 -11.51
N THR A 90 17.47 -6.27 -10.71
CA THR A 90 18.90 -6.63 -10.76
C THR A 90 19.18 -8.03 -10.21
N VAL A 91 18.36 -8.50 -9.26
CA VAL A 91 18.56 -9.77 -8.55
C VAL A 91 17.83 -10.94 -9.21
N LEU A 92 16.69 -10.70 -9.88
CA LEU A 92 15.85 -11.72 -10.55
C LEU A 92 16.35 -12.09 -11.95
#